data_AF-A0A060C967-F1
#
_entry.id   AF-A0A060C967-F1
#
_cell.length_a   1.000
_cell.length_b   1.000
_cell.length_c   1.000
_cell.angle_alpha   90.00
_cell.angle_beta   90.00
_cell.angle_gamma   90.00
#
_symmetry.space_group_name_H-M   'P 1'
#
loop_
_entity.id
_entity.type
_entity.pdbx_description
1 polymer ?
#
loop_
_entity_poly.entity_id
_entity_poly.type
_entity_poly.pdbx_seq_one_letter_code
_entity_poly.pdbx_strand_id
1 'polypeptide(L)'
;MLSYSLGAGETTLFQMVAAYAMFANGGLRVEPTLVDRVQDRYGRTIYRHDQRPCEDCQGAEISATVQPIVRANAERIMDPITAFQITSMLQGAVARGTGARTVGSLNLNLAGKTGTTNDAKDVWFVGYSPRIAAGCFMGYDNPRSLGDSAFGGT
;
A
#
# COMPACT_ATOMS: atom_id res chain seq x y z
N MET A 1 -5.56 18.15 -17.76
CA MET A 1 -5.43 16.73 -17.36
C MET A 1 -4.02 16.14 -17.57
N LEU A 2 -3.14 16.76 -18.39
CA LEU A 2 -1.76 16.29 -18.63
C LEU A 2 -0.79 16.51 -17.45
N SER A 3 -1.08 17.44 -16.54
CA SER A 3 -0.24 17.67 -15.35
C SER A 3 -0.36 16.56 -14.31
N TYR A 4 -1.50 15.87 -14.24
CA TYR A 4 -1.74 14.78 -13.30
C TYR A 4 -0.87 13.55 -13.61
N SER A 5 -0.56 13.28 -14.88
CA SER A 5 0.36 12.22 -15.29
C SER A 5 1.82 12.48 -14.88
N LEU A 6 2.18 13.73 -14.56
CA LEU A 6 3.47 14.10 -14.00
C LEU A 6 3.48 14.12 -12.45
N GLY A 7 2.38 13.73 -11.81
CA GLY A 7 2.27 13.73 -10.35
C GLY A 7 2.01 15.11 -9.73
N ALA A 8 1.48 16.08 -10.49
CA ALA A 8 1.13 17.40 -9.97
C ALA A 8 -0.14 17.41 -9.08
N GLY A 9 -0.72 16.24 -8.79
CA GLY A 9 -1.84 16.10 -7.88
C GLY A 9 -1.36 16.07 -6.44
N GLU A 10 -2.00 16.83 -5.57
CA GLU A 10 -1.73 16.80 -4.13
C GLU A 10 -2.30 15.52 -3.51
N THR A 11 -1.50 14.82 -2.73
CA THR A 11 -1.91 13.57 -2.06
C THR A 11 -1.12 13.38 -0.77
N THR A 12 -1.62 12.49 0.09
CA THR A 12 -0.91 12.09 1.30
C THR A 12 -0.22 10.75 1.09
N LEU A 13 0.88 10.52 1.82
CA LEU A 13 1.55 9.22 1.83
C LEU A 13 0.59 8.08 2.20
N PHE A 14 -0.35 8.35 3.10
CA PHE A 14 -1.38 7.41 3.54
C PHE A 14 -2.30 6.96 2.39
N GLN A 15 -2.78 7.91 1.58
CA GLN A 15 -3.59 7.60 0.40
C GLN A 15 -2.78 6.85 -0.67
N MET A 16 -1.51 7.22 -0.88
CA MET A 16 -0.64 6.56 -1.85
C MET A 16 -0.36 5.11 -1.47
N VAL A 17 -0.03 4.84 -0.21
CA VAL A 17 0.20 3.48 0.28
C VAL A 17 -1.08 2.64 0.17
N ALA A 18 -2.24 3.23 0.51
CA ALA A 18 -3.52 2.55 0.35
C ALA A 18 -3.79 2.19 -1.11
N ALA A 19 -3.54 3.09 -2.06
CA ALA A 19 -3.68 2.81 -3.49
C ALA A 19 -2.75 1.69 -3.96
N TYR A 20 -1.48 1.70 -3.54
CA TYR A 20 -0.52 0.64 -3.88
C TYR A 20 -0.91 -0.71 -3.27
N ALA A 21 -1.50 -0.73 -2.08
CA ALA A 21 -2.03 -1.95 -1.46
C ALA A 21 -3.15 -2.58 -2.31
N MET A 22 -3.92 -1.79 -3.05
CA MET A 22 -4.96 -2.29 -3.96
C MET A 22 -4.36 -2.96 -5.21
N PHE A 23 -3.14 -2.63 -5.63
CA PHE A 23 -2.43 -3.43 -6.63
C PHE A 23 -1.93 -4.75 -6.04
N ALA A 24 -1.38 -4.69 -4.82
CA ALA A 24 -0.82 -5.84 -4.11
C ALA A 24 -1.86 -6.95 -3.85
N ASN A 25 -3.11 -6.57 -3.56
CA ASN A 25 -4.18 -7.51 -3.24
C ASN A 25 -5.04 -7.94 -4.46
N GLY A 26 -4.62 -7.59 -5.69
CA GLY A 26 -5.31 -8.00 -6.90
C GLY A 26 -6.56 -7.17 -7.25
N GLY A 27 -6.59 -5.88 -6.86
CA GLY A 27 -7.60 -4.92 -7.30
C GLY A 27 -8.80 -4.78 -6.36
N LEU A 28 -8.68 -5.22 -5.10
CA LEU A 28 -9.72 -5.04 -4.10
C LEU A 28 -9.51 -3.73 -3.35
N ARG A 29 -10.60 -2.99 -3.11
CA ARG A 29 -10.56 -1.73 -2.39
C ARG A 29 -10.05 -1.93 -0.97
N VAL A 30 -9.09 -1.10 -0.57
CA VAL A 30 -8.53 -1.09 0.79
C VAL A 30 -8.92 0.21 1.47
N GLU A 31 -9.54 0.10 2.63
CA GLU A 31 -9.77 1.23 3.52
C GLU A 31 -8.81 1.11 4.71
N PRO A 32 -7.71 1.89 4.70
CA PRO A 32 -6.73 1.83 5.76
C PRO A 32 -7.33 2.36 7.07
N THR A 33 -7.06 1.68 8.18
CA THR A 33 -7.44 2.11 9.53
C THR A 33 -6.24 2.05 10.46
N LEU A 34 -6.26 2.89 11.49
CA LEU A 34 -5.35 2.76 12.63
C LEU A 34 -6.00 1.98 13.79
N VAL A 35 -7.33 1.97 13.87
CA VAL A 35 -8.08 1.42 15.00
C VAL A 35 -8.91 0.24 14.51
N ASP A 36 -8.58 -0.97 14.98
CA ASP A 36 -9.32 -2.18 14.61
C ASP A 36 -10.55 -2.41 15.48
N ARG A 37 -10.46 -2.09 16.78
CA ARG A 37 -11.50 -2.38 17.77
C ARG A 37 -11.43 -1.41 18.95
N VAL A 38 -12.58 -0.89 19.37
CA VAL A 38 -12.72 -0.13 20.63
C VAL A 38 -13.66 -0.90 21.56
N GLN A 39 -13.28 -1.02 22.83
CA GLN A 39 -14.06 -1.68 23.87
C GLN A 39 -14.36 -0.73 25.03
N ASP A 40 -15.47 -0.97 25.72
CA ASP A 40 -15.75 -0.30 26.98
C ASP A 40 -15.02 -0.95 28.17
N ARG A 41 -15.18 -0.37 29.37
CA ARG A 41 -14.57 -0.89 30.61
C ARG A 41 -15.00 -2.31 30.99
N TYR A 42 -16.10 -2.79 30.40
CA TYR A 42 -16.68 -4.11 30.66
C TYR A 42 -16.30 -5.12 29.56
N GLY A 43 -15.46 -4.74 28.59
CA GLY A 43 -15.00 -5.59 27.49
C GLY A 43 -15.97 -5.67 26.31
N ARG A 44 -17.07 -4.90 26.32
CA ARG A 44 -18.02 -4.86 25.21
C ARG A 44 -17.44 -4.06 24.05
N THR A 45 -17.46 -4.64 22.86
CA THR A 45 -17.02 -3.96 21.63
C THR A 45 -18.03 -2.88 21.24
N ILE A 46 -17.59 -1.62 21.18
CA ILE A 46 -18.41 -0.49 20.72
C ILE A 46 -18.11 -0.09 19.29
N TYR A 47 -16.91 -0.41 18.79
CA TYR A 47 -16.50 -0.19 17.41
C TYR A 47 -15.60 -1.33 16.94
N ARG A 48 -15.75 -1.69 15.67
CA ARG A 48 -14.90 -2.64 14.95
C ARG A 48 -14.73 -2.15 13.52
N HIS A 49 -13.50 -2.14 13.00
CA HIS A 49 -13.25 -1.74 11.60
C HIS A 49 -13.61 -2.86 10.61
N ASP A 50 -13.21 -4.09 10.92
CA ASP A 50 -13.51 -5.24 10.09
C ASP A 50 -14.98 -5.65 10.21
N GLN A 51 -15.74 -5.39 9.14
CA GLN A 51 -17.18 -5.68 9.02
C GLN A 51 -17.46 -6.92 8.17
N ARG A 52 -16.44 -7.74 7.87
CA ARG A 52 -16.63 -8.96 7.07
C ARG A 52 -17.59 -9.91 7.79
N PRO A 53 -18.62 -10.45 7.10
CA PRO A 53 -19.51 -11.43 7.69
C PRO A 53 -18.70 -12.70 7.99
N CYS A 54 -18.81 -13.17 9.22
CA CYS A 54 -18.25 -14.43 9.64
C CYS A 54 -19.32 -15.22 10.39
N GLU A 55 -20.05 -16.03 9.62
CA GLU A 55 -21.20 -16.81 10.10
C GLU A 55 -20.75 -17.87 11.13
N ASP A 56 -19.55 -18.43 10.95
CA ASP A 56 -19.00 -19.51 11.79
C ASP A 56 -18.10 -19.00 12.94
N CYS A 57 -17.92 -17.68 13.09
CA CYS A 57 -17.02 -17.11 14.11
C CYS A 57 -17.55 -17.21 15.56
N GLN A 58 -18.80 -17.65 15.75
CA GLN A 58 -19.43 -17.80 17.06
C GLN A 58 -19.41 -19.25 17.59
N GLY A 59 -18.89 -20.20 16.81
CA GLY A 59 -18.77 -21.59 17.24
C GLY A 59 -17.84 -21.74 18.45
N ALA A 60 -18.26 -22.54 19.43
CA ALA A 60 -17.50 -22.79 20.66
C ALA A 60 -16.20 -23.60 20.43
N GLU A 61 -16.02 -24.19 19.25
CA GLU A 61 -14.85 -24.99 18.90
C GLU A 61 -14.10 -24.43 17.69
N ILE A 62 -13.25 -23.44 17.92
CA ILE A 62 -12.17 -23.12 16.98
C ILE A 62 -11.10 -24.19 17.18
N SER A 63 -11.19 -25.29 16.43
CA SER A 63 -10.20 -26.37 16.44
C SER A 63 -9.30 -26.31 15.21
N ALA A 64 -8.20 -27.08 15.20
CA ALA A 64 -7.33 -27.17 14.03
C ALA A 64 -8.06 -27.67 12.76
N THR A 65 -9.20 -28.35 12.91
CA THR A 65 -9.97 -28.98 11.83
C THR A 65 -11.11 -28.09 11.31
N VAL A 66 -11.58 -27.12 12.10
CA VAL A 66 -12.71 -26.24 11.75
C VAL A 66 -12.27 -24.79 11.90
N GLN A 67 -11.91 -24.17 10.77
CA GLN A 67 -11.55 -22.76 10.71
C GLN A 67 -12.74 -21.94 10.19
N PRO A 68 -13.05 -20.79 10.80
CA PRO A 68 -14.11 -19.92 10.32
C PRO A 68 -13.75 -19.36 8.93
N ILE A 69 -14.70 -19.42 8.01
CA ILE A 69 -14.53 -18.86 6.67
C ILE A 69 -14.89 -17.38 6.70
N VAL A 70 -13.88 -16.51 6.64
CA VAL A 70 -14.08 -15.06 6.51
C VAL A 70 -14.21 -14.72 5.03
N ARG A 71 -15.42 -14.40 4.57
CA ARG A 71 -15.65 -13.99 3.19
C ARG A 71 -15.21 -12.54 3.00
N ALA A 72 -14.37 -12.30 2.00
CA ALA A 72 -14.03 -10.94 1.59
C ALA A 72 -15.28 -10.25 1.01
N ASN A 73 -15.62 -9.08 1.55
CA ASN A 73 -16.71 -8.22 1.06
C ASN A 73 -16.19 -6.92 0.45
N ALA A 74 -14.87 -6.83 0.19
CA ALA A 74 -14.26 -5.66 -0.41
C ALA A 74 -14.71 -5.49 -1.86
N GLU A 75 -15.00 -4.24 -2.23
CA GLU A 75 -15.34 -3.86 -3.60
C GLU A 75 -14.17 -4.13 -4.55
N ARG A 76 -14.43 -4.75 -5.70
CA ARG A 76 -13.42 -4.90 -6.76
C ARG A 76 -13.41 -3.64 -7.62
N ILE A 77 -12.31 -2.89 -7.52
CA ILE A 77 -12.11 -1.64 -8.26
C ILE A 77 -11.26 -1.83 -9.53
N MET A 78 -10.57 -2.97 -9.64
CA MET A 78 -9.71 -3.31 -10.77
C MET A 78 -9.76 -4.80 -11.07
N ASP A 79 -9.60 -5.12 -12.35
CA ASP A 79 -9.47 -6.49 -12.83
C ASP A 79 -8.14 -7.13 -12.33
N PRO A 80 -8.16 -8.37 -11.80
CA PRO A 80 -6.95 -9.04 -11.32
C PRO A 80 -5.82 -9.12 -12.34
N ILE A 81 -6.13 -9.27 -13.63
CA ILE A 81 -5.12 -9.37 -14.70
C ILE A 81 -4.44 -8.02 -14.88
N THR A 82 -5.21 -6.93 -14.82
CA THR A 82 -4.66 -5.56 -14.87
C THR A 82 -3.76 -5.29 -13.65
N ALA A 83 -4.20 -5.66 -12.45
CA ALA A 83 -3.41 -5.51 -11.23
C ALA A 83 -2.09 -6.31 -11.30
N PHE A 84 -2.14 -7.51 -11.87
CA PHE A 84 -0.96 -8.35 -12.10
C PHE A 84 0.01 -7.71 -13.11
N GLN A 85 -0.50 -7.18 -14.23
CA GLN A 85 0.32 -6.48 -15.21
C GLN A 85 1.03 -5.26 -14.61
N ILE A 86 0.32 -4.45 -13.83
CA ILE A 86 0.91 -3.30 -13.11
C ILE A 86 1.99 -3.79 -12.14
N THR A 87 1.72 -4.84 -11.38
CA THR A 87 2.69 -5.42 -10.44
C THR A 87 3.95 -5.88 -11.17
N SER A 88 3.82 -6.56 -12.31
CA SER A 88 4.95 -7.00 -13.13
C SER A 88 5.79 -5.83 -13.65
N MET A 89 5.15 -4.74 -14.10
CA MET A 89 5.85 -3.51 -14.51
C MET A 89 6.61 -2.86 -13.34
N LEU A 90 5.99 -2.79 -12.16
CA LEU A 90 6.57 -2.22 -10.95
C LEU A 90 7.71 -3.07 -10.38
N GLN A 91 7.63 -4.40 -10.48
CA GLN A 91 8.76 -5.30 -10.18
C GLN A 91 9.93 -5.03 -11.12
N GLY A 92 9.67 -4.79 -12.41
CA GLY A 92 10.68 -4.36 -13.37
C GLY A 92 11.37 -3.05 -12.97
N ALA A 93 10.60 -2.07 -12.50
CA ALA A 93 11.11 -0.77 -12.05
C ALA A 93 12.03 -0.90 -10.81
N VAL A 94 11.71 -1.83 -9.91
CA VAL A 94 12.55 -2.14 -8.73
C VAL A 94 13.76 -2.97 -9.11
N ALA A 95 13.62 -4.00 -9.95
CA ALA A 95 14.70 -4.94 -10.25
C ALA A 95 15.73 -4.39 -11.24
N ARG A 96 15.30 -3.58 -12.21
CA ARG A 96 16.14 -3.09 -13.32
C ARG A 96 16.10 -1.57 -13.51
N GLY A 97 15.16 -0.89 -12.86
CA GLY A 97 14.93 0.54 -13.03
C GLY A 97 15.57 1.38 -11.93
N THR A 98 14.91 2.49 -11.62
CA THR A 98 15.39 3.49 -10.65
C THR A 98 15.49 2.95 -9.21
N GLY A 99 14.82 1.84 -8.87
CA GLY A 99 14.94 1.20 -7.56
C GLY A 99 16.03 0.11 -7.49
N ALA A 100 16.74 -0.18 -8.58
CA ALA A 100 17.59 -1.36 -8.69
C ALA A 100 18.80 -1.35 -7.75
N ARG A 101 19.41 -0.18 -7.53
CA ARG A 101 20.60 -0.06 -6.66
C ARG A 101 20.28 -0.23 -5.18
N THR A 102 19.10 0.18 -4.74
CA THR A 102 18.73 0.23 -3.32
C THR A 102 17.83 -0.93 -2.92
N VAL A 103 16.73 -1.13 -3.65
CA VAL A 103 15.70 -2.12 -3.32
C VAL A 103 15.95 -3.43 -4.05
N GLY A 104 16.45 -3.39 -5.28
CA GLY A 104 16.81 -4.58 -6.06
C GLY A 104 17.88 -5.46 -5.39
N SER A 105 18.78 -4.86 -4.60
CA SER A 105 19.83 -5.58 -3.88
C SER A 105 19.32 -6.45 -2.73
N LEU A 106 18.07 -6.23 -2.26
CA LEU A 106 17.46 -7.01 -1.19
C LEU A 106 17.05 -8.41 -1.63
N ASN A 107 17.02 -8.69 -2.95
CA ASN A 107 16.62 -9.98 -3.53
C ASN A 107 15.26 -10.49 -3.00
N LEU A 108 14.33 -9.55 -2.78
CA LEU A 108 12.97 -9.82 -2.34
C LEU A 108 11.99 -9.62 -3.50
N ASN A 109 10.85 -10.33 -3.44
CA ASN A 109 9.75 -10.14 -4.39
C ASN A 109 9.00 -8.82 -4.09
N LEU A 110 9.59 -7.70 -4.54
CA LEU A 110 9.08 -6.35 -4.30
C LEU A 110 8.67 -5.67 -5.62
N ALA A 111 7.53 -5.00 -5.56
CA ALA A 111 7.05 -4.09 -6.59
C ALA A 111 7.10 -2.67 -6.02
N GLY A 112 7.47 -1.67 -6.82
CA GLY A 112 7.47 -0.30 -6.32
C GLY A 112 7.90 0.72 -7.35
N LYS A 113 7.80 1.99 -6.97
CA LYS A 113 8.16 3.12 -7.82
C LYS A 113 8.80 4.23 -7.01
N THR A 114 9.87 4.79 -7.58
CA THR A 114 10.49 6.03 -7.11
C THR A 114 9.74 7.24 -7.69
N GLY A 115 9.50 8.25 -6.88
CA GLY A 115 8.94 9.54 -7.27
C GLY A 115 9.90 10.67 -6.87
N THR A 116 10.05 11.66 -7.74
CA THR A 116 10.80 12.89 -7.44
C THR A 116 10.05 14.04 -8.08
N THR A 117 9.73 15.08 -7.30
CA THR A 117 9.07 16.29 -7.83
C THR A 117 10.10 17.21 -8.49
N ASN A 118 9.60 18.23 -9.21
CA ASN A 118 10.45 19.22 -9.86
C ASN A 118 11.43 19.86 -8.85
N ASP A 119 12.64 20.14 -9.31
CA ASP A 119 13.77 20.68 -8.53
C ASP A 119 14.19 19.82 -7.32
N ALA A 120 13.83 18.52 -7.32
CA ALA A 120 14.13 17.58 -6.24
C ALA A 120 13.69 18.09 -4.85
N LYS A 121 12.52 18.76 -4.79
CA LYS A 121 11.95 19.25 -3.52
C LYS A 121 11.43 18.11 -2.67
N ASP A 122 10.92 17.08 -3.33
CA ASP A 122 10.27 15.95 -2.70
C ASP A 122 10.78 14.65 -3.30
N VAL A 123 11.12 13.71 -2.42
CA VAL A 123 11.58 12.37 -2.78
C VAL A 123 10.65 11.35 -2.14
N TRP A 124 10.08 10.46 -2.94
CA TRP A 124 9.14 9.44 -2.49
C TRP A 124 9.57 8.07 -3.00
N PHE A 125 9.36 7.05 -2.19
CA PHE A 125 9.34 5.67 -2.62
C PHE A 125 8.09 5.01 -2.09
N VAL A 126 7.31 4.38 -2.97
CA VAL A 126 6.15 3.57 -2.58
C VAL A 126 6.31 2.19 -3.20
N GLY A 127 6.19 1.16 -2.38
CA GLY A 127 6.35 -0.21 -2.82
C GLY A 127 5.58 -1.19 -1.94
N TYR A 128 5.50 -2.42 -2.41
CA TYR A 128 4.80 -3.49 -1.71
C TYR A 128 5.40 -4.85 -2.01
N SER A 129 5.15 -5.75 -1.06
CA SER A 129 5.27 -7.19 -1.19
C SER A 129 3.85 -7.79 -1.25
N PRO A 130 3.69 -9.12 -1.43
CA PRO A 130 2.38 -9.76 -1.34
C PRO A 130 1.65 -9.59 0.01
N ARG A 131 2.34 -9.13 1.06
CA ARG A 131 1.77 -9.03 2.42
C ARG A 131 1.73 -7.61 3.00
N ILE A 132 2.58 -6.71 2.52
CA ILE A 132 2.79 -5.39 3.12
C ILE A 132 3.00 -4.36 2.00
N ALA A 133 2.31 -3.23 2.09
CA ALA A 133 2.59 -2.02 1.32
C ALA A 133 3.19 -0.96 2.24
N ALA A 134 4.20 -0.25 1.76
CA ALA A 134 4.90 0.79 2.51
C ALA A 134 5.27 1.96 1.60
N GLY A 135 5.35 3.14 2.19
CA GLY A 135 5.76 4.36 1.52
C GLY A 135 6.69 5.15 2.41
N CYS A 136 7.66 5.81 1.81
CA CYS A 136 8.56 6.75 2.47
C CYS A 136 8.55 8.06 1.68
N PHE A 137 8.49 9.16 2.40
CA PHE A 137 8.57 10.52 1.86
C PHE A 137 9.67 11.29 2.60
N MET A 138 10.44 12.06 1.83
CA MET A 138 11.43 12.99 2.33
C MET A 138 11.28 14.33 1.61
N GLY A 139 11.19 15.41 2.38
CA GLY A 139 11.03 16.77 1.91
C GLY A 139 11.13 17.75 3.08
N TYR A 140 11.16 19.04 2.78
CA TYR A 140 11.14 20.09 3.80
C TYR A 140 9.73 20.67 3.96
N ASP A 141 9.34 21.01 5.19
CA ASP A 141 8.02 21.62 5.49
C ASP A 141 7.76 22.89 4.66
N ASN A 142 8.81 23.70 4.47
CA ASN A 142 8.82 24.77 3.47
C ASN A 142 9.56 24.26 2.22
N PRO A 143 8.88 24.09 1.07
CA PRO A 143 9.45 23.43 -0.10
C PRO A 143 10.74 24.11 -0.57
N ARG A 144 11.85 23.40 -0.43
CA ARG A 144 13.17 23.79 -0.92
C ARG A 144 13.86 22.56 -1.48
N SER A 145 14.78 22.76 -2.41
CA SER A 145 15.50 21.64 -3.03
C SER A 145 16.25 20.83 -1.97
N LEU A 146 16.18 19.51 -2.06
CA LEU A 146 16.99 18.58 -1.27
C LEU A 146 18.45 18.48 -1.80
N GLY A 147 18.75 19.19 -2.90
CA GLY A 147 20.04 19.19 -3.57
C GLY A 147 20.02 18.33 -4.84
N ASP A 148 20.96 18.61 -5.75
CA ASP A 148 21.03 18.00 -7.09
C ASP A 148 21.25 16.48 -7.08
N SER A 149 21.59 15.88 -5.93
CA SER A 149 21.77 14.44 -5.75
C SER A 149 20.59 13.73 -5.08
N ALA A 150 19.54 14.45 -4.69
CA ALA A 150 18.41 13.88 -3.96
C ALA A 150 17.34 13.32 -4.91
N PHE A 151 17.51 12.08 -5.33
CA PHE A 151 16.51 11.34 -6.12
C PHE A 151 16.05 10.10 -5.35
N GLY A 152 14.83 9.64 -5.59
CA GLY A 152 14.24 8.51 -4.84
C GLY A 152 14.83 7.12 -5.09
N GLY A 153 15.97 7.02 -5.77
CA GLY A 153 16.49 5.76 -6.31
C GLY A 153 18.01 5.56 -6.28
N THR A 154 18.78 6.42 -5.62
CA THR A 154 20.22 6.24 -5.42
C THR A 154 20.54 5.69 -4.04
#